data_AF-A0AAD4BWB9-F1
#
_entry.id   AF-A0AAD4BWB9-F1
#
_cell.length_a   1.000
_cell.length_b   1.000
_cell.length_c   1.000
_cell.angle_alpha   90.00
_cell.angle_beta   90.00
_cell.angle_gamma   90.00
#
_symmetry.space_group_name_H-M   'P 1'
#
loop_
_entity.id
_entity.type
_entity.pdbx_description
1 polymer ?
#
loop_
_entity_poly.entity_id
_entity_poly.type
_entity_poly.pdbx_seq_one_letter_code
_entity_poly.pdbx_strand_id
1 'polypeptide(L)'
;MMAPPNEEREMTNRQRSLVDNCFEEGQYESGMAVLDQLRSSSFKPPPDHIRQLLYIALFPPPLPANDQTTQQAQFPPTPVKGSPTKQKPTLPKASLSPSVVESETAQRILFSFLATNSPASLFRALPRYPLHDAADTDLLPESSRNGHDEDSLIARESLCLRDCKNCWAILKQGFIQRKQLLPQNSRQKRGRGAYDLEDAVLDQGYDTPAVVAEHAWPIFQWLLSLFEKDELLKSQKSGERFSLLLLSQIPPPRGGTGPRWEAGAPLDIVFHSIKQEDRERREMAIRLLTLLINLTLSGFFDGPMFAATLTTRLYTSSPQIVQNLMEGLPKTIPVLTFKISVCQKFLSSSSSLDGGTKPRPRPLLRRGSRRDSGAMSSTTDIDVRTGSSLRPTIATCSEVFQLLSGDHKSQTSASAPPVLTIKYALLVSYAQLQGLLPPEESDSDWKDALVNDGLKHVIDTSFPSDSTYHTALAIITQLWLAT
;
A
#
# COMPACT_ATOMS: atom_id res chain seq x y z
N MET A 1 -34.28 -2.11 -11.51
CA MET A 1 -33.85 -0.75 -11.89
C MET A 1 -33.11 -0.14 -10.70
N MET A 2 -31.78 -0.09 -10.73
CA MET A 2 -31.02 0.64 -9.72
C MET A 2 -31.18 2.14 -10.01
N ALA A 3 -31.50 2.93 -8.98
CA ALA A 3 -31.52 4.39 -9.08
C ALA A 3 -30.17 4.87 -9.63
N PRO A 4 -30.15 5.90 -10.51
CA PRO A 4 -28.89 6.47 -10.97
C PRO A 4 -28.04 6.84 -9.75
N PRO A 5 -26.71 6.62 -9.79
CA PRO A 5 -25.85 6.97 -8.67
C PRO A 5 -26.06 8.46 -8.40
N ASN A 6 -26.54 8.78 -7.19
CA ASN A 6 -26.65 10.17 -6.76
C ASN A 6 -25.24 10.76 -6.83
N GLU A 7 -25.01 11.62 -7.83
CA GLU A 7 -23.76 12.36 -7.92
C GLU A 7 -23.62 13.20 -6.66
N GLU A 8 -22.58 12.94 -5.89
CA GLU A 8 -22.29 13.70 -4.67
C GLU A 8 -22.00 15.16 -5.06
N ARG A 9 -22.71 16.11 -4.45
CA ARG A 9 -22.56 17.55 -4.67
C ARG A 9 -21.50 18.13 -3.75
N GLU A 10 -20.85 19.23 -4.12
CA GLU A 10 -19.95 19.90 -3.18
C GLU A 10 -20.71 20.43 -1.96
N MET A 11 -20.10 20.30 -0.79
CA MET A 11 -20.63 20.87 0.45
C MET A 11 -20.71 22.40 0.34
N THR A 12 -21.79 22.99 0.86
CA THR A 12 -22.01 24.45 0.73
C THR A 12 -21.00 25.25 1.57
N ASN A 13 -20.68 26.48 1.14
CA ASN A 13 -19.77 27.36 1.89
C ASN A 13 -20.21 27.56 3.35
N ARG A 14 -21.52 27.65 3.62
CA ARG A 14 -22.05 27.80 4.99
C ARG A 14 -21.73 26.59 5.86
N GLN A 15 -21.94 25.38 5.32
CA GLN A 15 -21.61 24.13 6.01
C GLN A 15 -20.10 24.01 6.26
N ARG A 16 -19.29 24.44 5.28
CA ARG A 16 -17.83 24.48 5.42
C ARG A 16 -17.39 25.40 6.57
N SER A 17 -17.86 26.65 6.57
CA SER A 17 -17.49 27.65 7.57
C SER A 17 -17.85 27.25 9.00
N LEU A 18 -18.89 26.44 9.22
CA LEU A 18 -19.21 25.94 10.57
C LEU A 18 -18.08 25.08 11.14
N VAL A 19 -17.47 24.25 10.30
CA VAL A 19 -16.35 23.37 10.68
C VAL A 19 -15.07 24.18 10.79
N ASP A 20 -14.81 25.08 9.83
CA ASP A 20 -13.60 25.91 9.82
C ASP A 20 -13.48 26.74 11.10
N ASN A 21 -14.55 27.42 11.50
CA ASN A 21 -14.57 28.22 12.73
C ASN A 21 -14.21 27.38 13.97
N CYS A 22 -14.71 26.14 14.08
CA CYS A 22 -14.38 25.26 15.19
C CYS A 22 -12.90 24.89 15.20
N PHE A 23 -12.33 24.58 14.03
CA PHE A 23 -10.92 24.19 13.90
C PHE A 23 -9.96 25.38 14.06
N GLU A 24 -10.36 26.58 13.65
CA GLU A 24 -9.63 27.83 13.90
C GLU A 24 -9.54 28.15 15.40
N GLU A 25 -10.62 27.93 16.14
CA GLU A 25 -10.68 28.10 17.59
C GLU A 25 -9.98 26.96 18.37
N GLY A 26 -9.47 25.93 17.69
CA GLY A 26 -8.86 24.76 18.32
C GLY A 26 -9.85 23.82 19.01
N GLN A 27 -11.15 23.96 18.71
CA GLN A 27 -12.22 23.08 19.21
C GLN A 27 -12.40 21.89 18.27
N TYR A 28 -11.40 21.01 18.21
CA TYR A 28 -11.40 19.90 17.24
C TYR A 28 -12.57 18.95 17.46
N GLU A 29 -12.92 18.64 18.71
CA GLU A 29 -14.08 17.80 19.03
C GLU A 29 -15.40 18.38 18.49
N SER A 30 -15.65 19.67 18.71
CA SER A 30 -16.84 20.35 18.18
C SER A 30 -16.87 20.33 16.65
N GLY A 31 -15.76 20.66 15.99
CA GLY A 31 -15.67 20.65 14.53
C GLY A 31 -15.89 19.25 13.94
N MET A 32 -15.35 18.23 14.61
CA MET A 32 -15.57 16.82 14.27
C MET A 32 -17.03 16.38 14.45
N ALA A 33 -17.68 16.79 15.55
CA ALA A 33 -19.10 16.51 15.76
C ALA A 33 -19.98 17.17 14.69
N VAL A 34 -19.66 18.42 14.30
CA VAL A 34 -20.34 19.11 13.20
C VAL A 34 -20.13 18.38 11.87
N LEU A 35 -18.89 17.94 11.56
CA LEU A 35 -18.61 17.15 10.37
C LEU A 35 -19.42 15.87 10.29
N ASP A 36 -19.54 15.13 11.40
CA ASP A 36 -20.33 13.89 11.43
C ASP A 36 -21.84 14.16 11.24
N GLN A 37 -22.36 15.27 11.77
CA GLN A 37 -23.75 15.69 11.53
C GLN A 37 -24.01 16.12 10.08
N LEU A 38 -23.02 16.72 9.42
CA LEU A 38 -23.12 17.19 8.03
C LEU A 38 -22.89 16.07 7.01
N ARG A 39 -22.34 14.93 7.45
CA ARG A 39 -22.04 13.77 6.60
C ARG A 39 -23.29 13.23 5.92
N SER A 40 -23.19 13.03 4.61
CA SER A 40 -24.32 12.58 3.77
C SER A 40 -23.79 11.92 2.50
N SER A 41 -24.52 10.94 1.97
CA SER A 41 -24.23 10.35 0.66
C SER A 41 -24.54 11.29 -0.51
N SER A 42 -25.15 12.45 -0.26
CA SER A 42 -25.46 13.45 -1.28
C SER A 42 -24.42 14.56 -1.38
N PHE A 43 -23.54 14.70 -0.39
CA PHE A 43 -22.55 15.78 -0.34
C PHE A 43 -21.14 15.23 -0.14
N LYS A 44 -20.19 15.71 -0.97
CA LYS A 44 -18.78 15.41 -0.84
C LYS A 44 -18.18 16.25 0.29
N PRO A 45 -17.42 15.64 1.23
CA PRO A 45 -16.68 16.43 2.18
C PRO A 45 -15.57 17.24 1.46
N PRO A 46 -15.27 18.46 1.92
CA PRO A 46 -14.14 19.23 1.42
C PRO A 46 -12.82 18.46 1.62
N PRO A 47 -11.91 18.49 0.63
CA PRO A 47 -10.64 17.79 0.73
C PRO A 47 -9.77 18.30 1.90
N ASP A 48 -9.87 19.57 2.25
CA ASP A 48 -9.10 20.15 3.36
C ASP A 48 -9.56 19.63 4.72
N HIS A 49 -10.87 19.42 4.92
CA HIS A 49 -11.41 18.82 6.15
C HIS A 49 -10.97 17.36 6.29
N ILE A 50 -11.01 16.58 5.21
CA ILE A 50 -10.50 15.20 5.24
C ILE A 50 -8.99 15.19 5.53
N ARG A 51 -8.22 16.14 4.98
CA ARG A 51 -6.78 16.28 5.25
C ARG A 51 -6.49 16.62 6.72
N GLN A 52 -7.26 17.54 7.30
CA GLN A 52 -7.16 17.88 8.72
C GLN A 52 -7.54 16.69 9.61
N LEU A 53 -8.61 15.95 9.29
CA LEU A 53 -8.96 14.71 10.00
C LEU A 53 -7.85 13.67 9.93
N LEU A 54 -7.24 13.46 8.76
CA LEU A 54 -6.11 12.55 8.59
C LEU A 54 -4.91 13.00 9.44
N TYR A 55 -4.61 14.30 9.49
CA TYR A 55 -3.55 14.82 10.33
C TYR A 55 -3.83 14.59 11.82
N ILE A 56 -5.04 14.89 12.28
CA ILE A 56 -5.47 14.66 13.68
C ILE A 56 -5.37 13.17 14.04
N ALA A 57 -5.84 12.29 13.14
CA ALA A 57 -5.83 10.85 13.33
C ALA A 57 -4.42 10.22 13.31
N LEU A 58 -3.48 10.83 12.57
CA LEU A 58 -2.07 10.43 12.52
C LEU A 58 -1.21 11.11 13.61
N PHE A 59 -1.81 11.94 14.46
CA PHE A 59 -1.04 12.64 15.48
C PHE A 59 -0.52 11.64 16.54
N PRO A 60 0.78 11.63 16.86
CA PRO A 60 1.35 10.62 17.74
C PRO A 60 0.83 10.76 19.19
N PRO A 61 0.57 9.65 19.91
CA PRO A 61 0.19 9.69 21.32
C PRO A 61 1.35 10.23 22.18
N PRO A 62 1.07 10.76 23.39
CA PRO A 62 2.13 11.25 24.28
C PRO A 62 3.04 10.10 24.69
N LEU A 63 4.35 10.36 24.75
CA LEU A 63 5.30 9.37 25.24
C LEU A 63 4.94 9.01 26.69
N PRO A 64 4.88 7.72 27.04
CA PRO A 64 4.64 7.32 28.43
C PRO A 64 5.74 7.93 29.31
N ALA A 65 5.36 8.53 30.44
CA ALA A 65 6.22 9.34 31.29
C ALA A 65 7.35 8.57 32.01
N ASN A 66 7.67 7.35 31.57
CA ASN A 66 8.37 6.36 32.39
C ASN A 66 9.90 6.43 32.41
N ASP A 67 10.57 7.34 31.70
CA ASP A 67 12.05 7.47 31.79
C ASP A 67 12.56 8.91 31.96
N GLN A 68 11.68 9.87 32.29
CA GLN A 68 12.12 11.21 32.73
C GLN A 68 12.04 11.39 34.24
N THR A 69 12.21 10.30 35.00
CA THR A 69 12.43 10.40 36.43
C THR A 69 13.74 11.17 36.66
N THR A 70 13.62 12.33 37.31
CA THR A 70 14.63 12.91 38.23
C THR A 70 15.62 13.98 37.75
N GLN A 71 15.29 14.93 36.85
CA GLN A 71 16.09 16.19 36.76
C GLN A 71 15.33 17.51 36.58
N GLN A 72 13.99 17.52 36.63
CA GLN A 72 13.22 18.79 36.70
C GLN A 72 12.43 18.98 38.00
N ALA A 73 12.83 18.29 39.07
CA ALA A 73 12.38 18.62 40.40
C ALA A 73 13.20 19.80 40.94
N GLN A 74 12.50 20.93 41.14
CA GLN A 74 12.80 21.97 42.14
C GLN A 74 13.89 23.00 41.80
N PHE A 75 13.62 23.88 40.84
CA PHE A 75 13.93 25.28 41.11
C PHE A 75 12.71 25.92 41.80
N PRO A 76 12.81 26.30 43.09
CA PRO A 76 11.72 27.01 43.75
C PRO A 76 11.48 28.34 43.01
N PRO A 77 10.21 28.74 42.80
CA PRO A 77 9.90 30.02 42.20
C PRO A 77 10.43 31.12 43.12
N THR A 78 11.51 31.79 42.72
CA THR A 78 11.94 33.01 43.39
C THR A 78 10.84 34.06 43.22
N PRO A 79 10.28 34.61 44.32
CA PRO A 79 9.21 35.59 44.24
C PRO A 79 9.80 36.92 43.77
N VAL A 80 9.75 37.17 42.46
CA VAL A 80 10.09 38.48 41.92
C VAL A 80 8.93 39.42 42.25
N LYS A 81 9.14 40.31 43.22
CA LYS A 81 8.24 41.44 43.54
C LYS A 81 8.18 42.40 42.35
N GLY A 82 7.33 42.09 41.38
CA GLY A 82 7.06 42.90 40.19
C GLY A 82 5.59 43.33 40.14
N SER A 83 5.37 44.62 39.86
CA SER A 83 4.08 45.33 39.91
C SER A 83 2.90 44.60 39.20
N PRO A 84 1.67 44.59 39.77
CA PRO A 84 0.52 43.83 39.23
C PRO A 84 -0.04 44.35 37.90
N THR A 85 0.33 45.56 37.47
CA THR A 85 -0.41 46.30 36.41
C THR A 85 0.01 45.97 34.96
N LYS A 86 0.85 44.95 34.73
CA LYS A 86 1.21 44.47 33.37
C LYS A 86 0.99 42.97 33.16
N GLN A 87 0.17 42.35 34.00
CA GLN A 87 -0.29 40.98 33.77
C GLN A 87 -1.33 40.99 32.64
N LYS A 88 -0.87 41.01 31.38
CA LYS A 88 -1.70 40.50 30.28
C LYS A 88 -2.07 39.07 30.69
N PRO A 89 -3.36 38.73 30.86
CA PRO A 89 -3.74 37.36 31.09
C PRO A 89 -3.26 36.60 29.87
N THR A 90 -2.12 35.94 30.02
CA THR A 90 -1.67 34.93 29.09
C THR A 90 -2.58 33.77 29.42
N LEU A 91 -3.78 33.80 28.83
CA LEU A 91 -4.64 32.64 28.76
C LEU A 91 -3.72 31.47 28.44
N PRO A 92 -3.74 30.39 29.26
CA PRO A 92 -2.91 29.25 28.99
C PRO A 92 -3.16 28.91 27.53
N LYS A 93 -2.12 29.01 26.70
CA LYS A 93 -2.19 28.57 25.31
C LYS A 93 -2.46 27.09 25.42
N ALA A 94 -3.74 26.72 25.42
CA ALA A 94 -4.17 25.35 25.31
C ALA A 94 -3.34 24.79 24.16
N SER A 95 -2.60 23.73 24.43
CA SER A 95 -1.77 23.13 23.40
C SER A 95 -2.71 22.76 22.27
N LEU A 96 -2.61 23.46 21.13
CA LEU A 96 -3.36 23.20 19.89
C LEU A 96 -2.93 21.87 19.24
N SER A 97 -2.36 20.96 20.03
CA SER A 97 -1.94 19.64 19.61
C SER A 97 -3.09 18.68 19.87
N PRO A 98 -3.52 17.90 18.86
CA PRO A 98 -4.55 16.89 19.05
C PRO A 98 -4.28 15.98 20.25
N SER A 99 -5.32 15.78 21.05
CA SER A 99 -5.38 14.79 22.11
C SER A 99 -5.64 13.39 21.54
N VAL A 100 -5.39 12.35 22.35
CA VAL A 100 -5.62 10.96 21.95
C VAL A 100 -7.10 10.72 21.60
N VAL A 101 -8.02 11.29 22.40
CA VAL A 101 -9.47 11.19 22.18
C VAL A 101 -9.88 11.85 20.86
N GLU A 102 -9.26 12.98 20.52
CA GLU A 102 -9.51 13.64 19.24
C GLU A 102 -8.96 12.82 18.07
N SER A 103 -7.77 12.21 18.20
CA SER A 103 -7.23 11.29 17.19
C SER A 103 -8.16 10.09 16.96
N GLU A 104 -8.65 9.43 18.01
CA GLU A 104 -9.60 8.32 17.92
C GLU A 104 -10.95 8.77 17.30
N THR A 105 -11.41 9.96 17.63
CA THR A 105 -12.65 10.52 17.06
C THR A 105 -12.49 10.83 15.58
N ALA A 106 -11.36 11.39 15.17
CA ALA A 106 -11.05 11.62 13.76
C ALA A 106 -11.01 10.30 12.97
N GLN A 107 -10.41 9.25 13.54
CA GLN A 107 -10.42 7.91 12.94
C GLN A 107 -11.84 7.40 12.74
N ARG A 108 -12.71 7.46 13.77
CA ARG A 108 -14.11 7.02 13.67
C ARG A 108 -14.88 7.79 12.58
N ILE A 109 -14.66 9.10 12.48
CA ILE A 109 -15.31 9.95 11.48
C ILE A 109 -14.82 9.60 10.07
N LEU A 110 -13.52 9.36 9.88
CA LEU A 110 -12.97 8.93 8.60
C LEU A 110 -13.61 7.62 8.10
N PHE A 111 -13.79 6.63 8.98
CA PHE A 111 -14.52 5.39 8.66
C PHE A 111 -16.01 5.65 8.38
N SER A 112 -16.62 6.58 9.11
CA SER A 112 -18.03 6.95 8.90
C SER A 112 -18.24 7.63 7.54
N PHE A 113 -17.31 8.50 7.11
CA PHE A 113 -17.28 9.05 5.76
C PHE A 113 -17.08 7.96 4.71
N LEU A 114 -16.21 6.99 4.97
CA LEU A 114 -16.05 5.85 4.06
C LEU A 114 -17.34 5.05 3.90
N ALA A 115 -18.20 4.97 4.91
CA ALA A 115 -19.50 4.31 4.80
C ALA A 115 -20.47 5.10 3.90
N THR A 116 -20.53 6.43 4.01
CA THR A 116 -21.51 7.26 3.30
C THR A 116 -21.08 7.77 1.93
N ASN A 117 -19.78 7.97 1.72
CA ASN A 117 -19.26 8.68 0.57
C ASN A 117 -18.49 7.78 -0.41
N SER A 118 -18.32 8.27 -1.63
CA SER A 118 -17.51 7.58 -2.63
C SER A 118 -16.02 7.63 -2.27
N PRO A 119 -15.25 6.56 -2.54
CA PRO A 119 -13.80 6.55 -2.35
C PRO A 119 -13.12 7.73 -3.06
N ALA A 120 -13.54 8.04 -4.28
CA ALA A 120 -12.98 9.13 -5.09
C ALA A 120 -13.08 10.49 -4.38
N SER A 121 -14.21 10.79 -3.74
CA SER A 121 -14.42 12.06 -3.03
C SER A 121 -13.52 12.23 -1.81
N LEU A 122 -13.31 11.17 -1.04
CA LEU A 122 -12.41 11.16 0.12
C LEU A 122 -10.94 11.23 -0.30
N PHE A 123 -10.61 10.53 -1.39
CA PHE A 123 -9.26 10.43 -1.90
C PHE A 123 -8.68 11.75 -2.43
N ARG A 124 -9.53 12.75 -2.74
CA ARG A 124 -9.10 14.10 -3.14
C ARG A 124 -8.21 14.79 -2.11
N ALA A 125 -8.24 14.35 -0.86
CA ALA A 125 -7.41 14.88 0.22
C ALA A 125 -5.98 14.32 0.23
N LEU A 126 -5.73 13.21 -0.46
CA LEU A 126 -4.45 12.49 -0.48
C LEU A 126 -3.59 12.89 -1.68
N PRO A 127 -2.26 12.77 -1.57
CA PRO A 127 -1.37 12.94 -2.72
C PRO A 127 -1.65 11.86 -3.77
N ARG A 128 -1.44 12.16 -5.06
CA ARG A 128 -1.63 11.20 -6.15
C ARG A 128 -0.68 11.50 -7.31
N TYR A 129 -0.19 10.46 -7.97
CA TYR A 129 0.50 10.62 -9.25
C TYR A 129 -0.51 10.87 -10.37
N PRO A 130 -0.19 11.73 -11.35
CA PRO A 130 -1.05 11.92 -12.51
C PRO A 130 -1.10 10.62 -13.33
N LEU A 131 -2.31 10.20 -13.72
CA LEU A 131 -2.51 9.08 -14.65
C LEU A 131 -2.37 9.60 -16.08
N HIS A 132 -1.50 8.96 -16.88
CA HIS A 132 -1.03 9.46 -18.17
C HIS A 132 -2.10 9.57 -19.28
N ASP A 133 -3.25 8.91 -19.13
CA ASP A 133 -4.30 8.80 -20.17
C ASP A 133 -5.56 9.62 -19.88
N ALA A 134 -5.60 10.38 -18.78
CA ALA A 134 -6.70 11.29 -18.55
C ALA A 134 -6.49 12.54 -19.41
N ALA A 135 -7.00 12.51 -20.64
CA ALA A 135 -7.31 13.70 -21.45
C ALA A 135 -8.39 14.60 -20.81
N ASP A 136 -8.54 14.55 -19.49
CA ASP A 136 -9.26 15.54 -18.68
C ASP A 136 -8.36 16.77 -18.51
N THR A 137 -8.26 17.47 -19.62
CA THR A 137 -8.50 18.90 -19.69
C THR A 137 -9.51 19.30 -18.60
N ASP A 138 -9.14 20.25 -17.73
CA ASP A 138 -9.96 20.96 -16.72
C ASP A 138 -9.96 20.55 -15.23
N LEU A 139 -9.24 19.52 -14.78
CA LEU A 139 -9.06 19.25 -13.33
C LEU A 139 -7.63 19.44 -12.83
N LEU A 140 -6.97 20.50 -13.31
CA LEU A 140 -5.96 21.16 -12.47
C LEU A 140 -6.61 21.43 -11.11
N PRO A 141 -5.93 21.15 -9.98
CA PRO A 141 -6.49 21.46 -8.68
C PRO A 141 -6.87 22.94 -8.68
N GLU A 142 -8.07 23.28 -8.24
CA GLU A 142 -8.51 24.66 -7.93
C GLU A 142 -7.63 25.31 -6.82
N SER A 143 -6.42 24.82 -6.58
CA SER A 143 -5.43 25.25 -5.60
C SER A 143 -4.82 26.63 -5.87
N SER A 144 -5.39 27.42 -6.78
CA SER A 144 -4.92 28.79 -7.05
C SER A 144 -5.97 29.87 -6.85
N ARG A 145 -7.24 29.56 -6.50
CA ARG A 145 -8.28 30.61 -6.53
C ARG A 145 -8.80 31.15 -5.21
N ASN A 146 -8.67 30.46 -4.08
CA ASN A 146 -9.08 31.02 -2.79
C ASN A 146 -7.95 30.91 -1.77
N GLY A 147 -7.10 31.93 -1.68
CA GLY A 147 -6.12 32.10 -0.61
C GLY A 147 -6.75 32.46 0.73
N HIS A 148 -7.78 31.73 1.15
CA HIS A 148 -8.61 32.08 2.31
C HIS A 148 -8.56 31.09 3.49
N ASP A 149 -7.93 29.92 3.38
CA ASP A 149 -8.06 28.87 4.42
C ASP A 149 -6.71 28.44 5.06
N GLU A 150 -5.85 29.41 5.41
CA GLU A 150 -4.62 29.15 6.20
C GLU A 150 -4.67 29.70 7.64
N ASP A 151 -5.82 30.23 8.07
CA ASP A 151 -5.96 30.89 9.37
C ASP A 151 -5.91 29.90 10.54
N SER A 152 -6.38 28.67 10.31
CA SER A 152 -6.31 27.57 11.27
C SER A 152 -4.91 26.93 11.36
N LEU A 153 -4.41 26.74 12.59
CA LEU A 153 -3.14 26.06 12.83
C LEU A 153 -3.16 24.63 12.27
N ILE A 154 -4.27 23.90 12.47
CA ILE A 154 -4.41 22.52 12.00
C ILE A 154 -4.49 22.46 10.47
N ALA A 155 -5.14 23.45 9.83
CA ALA A 155 -5.18 23.57 8.37
C ALA A 155 -3.75 23.65 7.82
N ARG A 156 -2.95 24.56 8.37
CA ARG A 156 -1.55 24.75 7.97
C ARG A 156 -0.68 23.52 8.23
N GLU A 157 -0.82 22.88 9.38
CA GLU A 157 -0.02 21.69 9.68
C GLU A 157 -0.41 20.48 8.83
N SER A 158 -1.69 20.33 8.50
CA SER A 158 -2.17 19.24 7.63
C SER A 158 -1.64 19.30 6.19
N LEU A 159 -1.13 20.46 5.74
CA LEU A 159 -0.54 20.60 4.40
C LEU A 159 0.66 19.69 4.17
N CYS A 160 1.33 19.20 5.23
CA CYS A 160 2.41 18.21 5.07
C CYS A 160 1.94 16.92 4.38
N LEU A 161 0.65 16.57 4.48
CA LEU A 161 0.06 15.43 3.77
C LEU A 161 -0.01 15.68 2.26
N ARG A 162 -0.25 16.92 1.84
CA ARG A 162 -0.28 17.31 0.42
C ARG A 162 1.11 17.27 -0.20
N ASP A 163 2.13 17.61 0.57
CA ASP A 163 3.53 17.63 0.12
C ASP A 163 4.13 16.21 -0.03
N CYS A 164 3.42 15.17 0.42
CA CYS A 164 3.85 13.78 0.27
C CYS A 164 3.79 13.31 -1.17
N LYS A 165 4.71 12.42 -1.55
CA LYS A 165 4.72 11.82 -2.89
C LYS A 165 3.57 10.82 -3.10
N ASN A 166 3.18 10.11 -2.05
CA ASN A 166 2.12 9.10 -2.06
C ASN A 166 1.58 8.88 -0.63
N CYS A 167 0.44 8.21 -0.51
CA CYS A 167 -0.19 7.93 0.77
C CYS A 167 0.61 6.98 1.67
N TRP A 168 1.54 6.20 1.13
CA TRP A 168 2.38 5.30 1.94
C TRP A 168 3.37 6.06 2.81
N ALA A 169 3.82 7.23 2.36
CA ALA A 169 4.74 8.08 3.13
C ALA A 169 4.13 8.58 4.45
N ILE A 170 2.81 8.80 4.51
CA ILE A 170 2.13 9.34 5.69
C ILE A 170 2.07 8.33 6.84
N LEU A 171 2.27 7.04 6.54
CA LEU A 171 2.23 5.94 7.52
C LEU A 171 3.56 5.76 8.24
N LYS A 172 4.67 6.30 7.72
CA LYS A 172 6.02 6.06 8.25
C LYS A 172 6.17 6.63 9.66
N GLN A 173 6.97 5.95 10.48
CA GLN A 173 7.34 6.47 11.79
C GLN A 173 8.06 7.82 11.66
N GLY A 174 7.63 8.79 12.49
CA GLY A 174 8.19 10.14 12.49
C GLY A 174 7.67 11.05 11.39
N PHE A 175 6.66 10.62 10.61
CA PHE A 175 6.01 11.48 9.61
C PHE A 175 5.41 12.75 10.25
N ILE A 176 4.58 12.59 11.28
CA ILE A 176 4.15 13.68 12.16
C ILE A 176 4.98 13.61 13.44
N GLN A 177 5.67 14.70 13.78
CA GLN A 177 6.45 14.81 15.01
C GLN A 177 5.73 15.73 15.99
N ARG A 178 5.55 15.27 17.23
CA ARG A 178 5.10 16.16 18.31
C ARG A 178 6.23 17.15 18.58
N LYS A 179 6.12 18.35 18.02
CA LYS A 179 7.03 19.47 18.32
C LYS A 179 6.92 19.71 19.83
N GLN A 180 7.87 19.20 20.60
CA GLN A 180 7.98 19.60 22.00
C GLN A 180 8.19 21.11 21.97
N LEU A 181 7.30 21.87 22.60
CA LEU A 181 7.34 23.34 22.68
C LEU A 181 8.54 23.85 23.52
N LEU A 182 9.63 23.08 23.58
CA LEU A 182 10.89 23.57 24.07
C LEU A 182 11.34 24.68 23.12
N PRO A 183 11.62 25.89 23.62
CA PRO A 183 12.11 26.99 22.80
C PRO A 183 13.48 26.60 22.24
N GLN A 184 13.46 26.02 21.03
CA GLN A 184 14.68 25.68 20.31
C GLN A 184 15.27 26.99 19.79
N ASN A 185 16.15 27.60 20.60
CA ASN A 185 16.82 28.86 20.34
C ASN A 185 17.81 28.84 19.15
N SER A 186 17.78 27.83 18.28
CA SER A 186 18.65 27.75 17.12
C SER A 186 18.06 28.54 15.96
N ARG A 187 18.66 29.71 15.68
CA ARG A 187 18.57 30.47 14.42
C ARG A 187 19.12 29.66 13.23
N GLN A 188 18.63 28.45 12.99
CA GLN A 188 19.03 27.68 11.82
C GLN A 188 18.18 28.11 10.63
N LYS A 189 18.87 28.86 9.75
CA LYS A 189 18.58 29.14 8.35
C LYS A 189 17.41 28.33 7.78
N ARG A 190 16.40 29.06 7.30
CA ARG A 190 15.37 28.61 6.33
C ARG A 190 16.06 28.04 5.08
N GLY A 191 16.52 26.81 5.15
CA GLY A 191 16.84 25.97 4.00
C GLY A 191 15.54 25.36 3.50
N ARG A 192 15.05 25.86 2.38
CA ARG A 192 13.87 25.34 1.68
C ARG A 192 14.24 23.94 1.16
N GLY A 193 13.70 22.88 1.76
CA GLY A 193 13.90 21.50 1.30
C GLY A 193 13.85 20.46 2.43
N ALA A 194 12.71 20.31 3.09
CA ALA A 194 12.53 19.37 4.21
C ALA A 194 12.00 17.98 3.79
N TYR A 195 12.03 17.63 2.50
CA TYR A 195 11.45 16.36 2.01
C TYR A 195 12.40 15.53 1.14
N ASP A 196 13.70 15.79 1.21
CA ASP A 196 14.73 14.88 0.70
C ASP A 196 15.38 14.11 1.86
N LEU A 197 14.51 13.45 2.65
CA LEU A 197 14.89 12.66 3.81
C LEU A 197 15.55 11.31 3.41
N GLU A 198 15.83 11.08 2.13
CA GLU A 198 16.41 9.82 1.64
C GLU A 198 17.94 9.84 1.51
N ASP A 199 18.62 11.00 1.51
CA ASP A 199 20.08 11.04 1.21
C ASP A 199 20.98 11.65 2.31
N ALA A 200 20.43 12.08 3.45
CA ALA A 200 21.19 12.78 4.49
C ALA A 200 21.24 12.07 5.86
N VAL A 201 21.04 10.75 5.91
CA VAL A 201 21.20 9.95 7.14
C VAL A 201 22.40 9.02 6.98
N LEU A 202 23.60 9.61 7.02
CA LEU A 202 24.83 8.88 7.26
C LEU A 202 25.35 9.31 8.63
N ASP A 203 25.51 8.32 9.51
CA ASP A 203 26.47 8.31 10.62
C ASP A 203 26.00 8.66 12.05
N GLN A 204 24.77 8.31 12.41
CA GLN A 204 24.45 8.01 13.81
C GLN A 204 23.61 6.73 13.82
N GLY A 205 23.98 5.74 14.64
CA GLY A 205 23.46 4.37 14.67
C GLY A 205 21.99 4.23 15.08
N TYR A 206 21.12 4.96 14.40
CA TYR A 206 19.69 5.04 14.65
C TYR A 206 18.96 3.88 14.00
N ASP A 207 18.05 3.29 14.77
CA ASP A 207 17.04 2.36 14.28
C ASP A 207 16.37 2.92 13.03
N THR A 208 16.44 2.18 11.92
CA THR A 208 15.70 2.50 10.70
C THR A 208 14.23 2.73 11.07
N PRO A 209 13.63 3.89 10.75
CA PRO A 209 12.27 4.19 11.17
C PRO A 209 11.30 3.12 10.68
N ALA A 210 10.36 2.72 11.53
CA ALA A 210 9.39 1.71 11.17
C ALA A 210 8.59 2.14 9.93
N VAL A 211 8.36 1.17 9.04
CA VAL A 211 7.64 1.39 7.77
C VAL A 211 6.21 1.89 8.02
N VAL A 212 5.59 1.40 9.09
CA VAL A 212 4.29 1.87 9.61
C VAL A 212 4.47 2.24 11.07
N ALA A 213 4.11 3.45 11.45
CA ALA A 213 4.12 3.92 12.83
C ALA A 213 3.05 3.19 13.66
N GLU A 214 3.33 2.96 14.94
CA GLU A 214 2.40 2.23 15.82
C GLU A 214 1.01 2.88 15.95
N HIS A 215 0.92 4.20 15.86
CA HIS A 215 -0.35 4.93 15.88
C HIS A 215 -1.00 5.08 14.50
N ALA A 216 -0.32 4.69 13.42
CA ALA A 216 -0.80 4.84 12.05
C ALA A 216 -1.58 3.62 11.51
N TRP A 217 -1.62 2.51 12.26
CA TRP A 217 -2.36 1.30 11.86
C TRP A 217 -3.86 1.55 11.55
N PRO A 218 -4.62 2.34 12.33
CA PRO A 218 -6.02 2.64 12.00
C PRO A 218 -6.16 3.36 10.65
N ILE A 219 -5.21 4.23 10.29
CA ILE A 219 -5.20 4.93 9.01
C ILE A 219 -4.80 4.00 7.87
N PHE A 220 -3.88 3.07 8.11
CA PHE A 220 -3.60 2.02 7.13
C PHE A 220 -4.86 1.16 6.85
N GLN A 221 -5.59 0.76 7.90
CA GLN A 221 -6.86 0.06 7.76
C GLN A 221 -7.90 0.87 6.99
N TRP A 222 -7.98 2.19 7.24
CA TRP A 222 -8.88 3.08 6.52
C TRP A 222 -8.52 3.17 5.03
N LEU A 223 -7.22 3.31 4.69
CA LEU A 223 -6.75 3.32 3.30
C LEU A 223 -7.10 2.01 2.57
N LEU A 224 -6.87 0.86 3.21
CA LEU A 224 -7.24 -0.44 2.62
C LEU A 224 -8.73 -0.55 2.36
N SER A 225 -9.56 -0.14 3.32
CA SER A 225 -11.01 -0.16 3.19
C SER A 225 -11.49 0.80 2.09
N LEU A 226 -10.80 1.93 1.90
CA LEU A 226 -11.05 2.86 0.81
C LEU A 226 -10.75 2.23 -0.56
N PHE A 227 -9.60 1.57 -0.71
CA PHE A 227 -9.22 0.90 -1.96
C PHE A 227 -10.09 -0.31 -2.29
N GLU A 228 -10.49 -1.10 -1.29
CA GLU A 228 -11.41 -2.22 -1.48
C GLU A 228 -12.80 -1.76 -1.91
N LYS A 229 -13.30 -0.66 -1.32
CA LYS A 229 -14.56 -0.06 -1.74
C LYS A 229 -14.48 0.45 -3.18
N ASP A 230 -13.36 1.05 -3.57
CA ASP A 230 -13.12 1.50 -4.95
C ASP A 230 -13.11 0.33 -5.95
N GLU A 231 -12.38 -0.74 -5.62
CA GLU A 231 -12.37 -1.99 -6.41
C GLU A 231 -13.78 -2.58 -6.55
N LEU A 232 -14.54 -2.64 -5.47
CA LEU A 232 -15.91 -3.19 -5.46
C LEU A 232 -16.84 -2.38 -6.37
N LEU A 233 -16.83 -1.05 -6.24
CA LEU A 233 -17.65 -0.17 -7.07
C LEU A 233 -17.26 -0.25 -8.55
N LYS A 234 -15.96 -0.37 -8.83
CA LYS A 234 -15.47 -0.57 -10.20
C LYS A 234 -15.91 -1.92 -10.78
N SER A 235 -15.78 -2.99 -10.00
CA SER A 235 -16.21 -4.33 -10.39
C SER A 235 -17.71 -4.38 -10.69
N GLN A 236 -18.54 -3.65 -9.94
CA GLN A 236 -19.98 -3.54 -10.21
C GLN A 236 -20.29 -2.76 -11.50
N LYS A 237 -19.49 -1.74 -11.83
CA LYS A 237 -19.73 -0.86 -12.99
C LYS A 237 -19.21 -1.42 -14.31
N SER A 238 -17.99 -1.97 -14.33
CA SER A 238 -17.32 -2.44 -15.56
C SER A 238 -17.02 -3.94 -15.59
N GLY A 239 -17.25 -4.66 -14.49
CA GLY A 239 -16.80 -6.05 -14.34
C GLY A 239 -15.30 -6.17 -14.03
N GLU A 240 -14.55 -5.08 -14.02
CA GLU A 240 -13.11 -5.08 -13.72
C GLU A 240 -12.86 -4.99 -12.22
N ARG A 241 -12.11 -5.94 -11.68
CA ARG A 241 -11.81 -6.02 -10.25
C ARG A 241 -10.42 -5.45 -9.96
N PHE A 242 -10.29 -4.12 -9.96
CA PHE A 242 -9.09 -3.44 -9.46
C PHE A 242 -9.39 -1.99 -9.03
N SER A 243 -8.56 -1.41 -8.16
CA SER A 243 -8.71 -0.02 -7.71
C SER A 243 -7.85 0.95 -8.53
N LEU A 244 -8.49 1.96 -9.15
CA LEU A 244 -7.76 3.04 -9.84
C LEU A 244 -7.11 4.00 -8.85
N LEU A 245 -7.72 4.18 -7.67
CA LEU A 245 -7.15 5.00 -6.62
C LEU A 245 -5.85 4.40 -6.11
N LEU A 246 -5.80 3.08 -5.89
CA LEU A 246 -4.56 2.40 -5.51
C LEU A 246 -3.47 2.54 -6.59
N LEU A 247 -3.83 2.38 -7.86
CA LEU A 247 -2.90 2.55 -8.98
C LEU A 247 -2.27 3.96 -8.97
N SER A 248 -3.06 5.00 -8.69
CA SER A 248 -2.56 6.39 -8.61
C SER A 248 -1.57 6.64 -7.46
N GLN A 249 -1.37 5.69 -6.54
CA GLN A 249 -0.40 5.77 -5.44
C GLN A 249 0.92 5.08 -5.74
N ILE A 250 1.02 4.40 -6.88
CA ILE A 250 2.25 3.76 -7.33
C ILE A 250 2.92 4.73 -8.31
N PRO A 251 4.23 5.00 -8.19
CA PRO A 251 4.90 5.91 -9.11
C PRO A 251 4.81 5.39 -10.55
N PRO A 252 4.43 6.24 -11.52
CA PRO A 252 4.51 5.87 -12.92
C PRO A 252 5.98 5.71 -13.35
N PRO A 253 6.22 4.94 -14.40
CA PRO A 253 7.56 4.63 -14.90
C PRO A 253 8.35 5.90 -15.27
N ARG A 254 9.54 6.04 -14.69
CA ARG A 254 10.44 7.18 -14.93
C ARG A 254 10.89 7.18 -16.40
N GLY A 255 10.35 8.10 -17.20
CA GLY A 255 10.73 8.29 -18.61
C GLY A 255 9.67 7.94 -19.64
N GLY A 256 8.41 7.69 -19.24
CA GLY A 256 7.26 7.53 -20.15
C GLY A 256 7.35 6.35 -21.12
N THR A 257 8.40 5.53 -21.02
CA THR A 257 8.75 4.48 -21.98
C THR A 257 8.90 3.16 -21.23
N GLY A 258 7.76 2.57 -20.86
CA GLY A 258 7.67 1.22 -20.32
C GLY A 258 6.71 1.12 -19.15
N PRO A 259 6.21 -0.07 -18.78
CA PRO A 259 5.19 -0.27 -17.74
C PRO A 259 5.77 -0.48 -16.33
N ARG A 260 6.94 0.09 -16.03
CA ARG A 260 7.67 -0.16 -14.76
C ARG A 260 7.08 0.63 -13.60
N TRP A 261 6.00 0.13 -13.02
CA TRP A 261 5.45 0.66 -11.78
C TRP A 261 6.27 0.18 -10.58
N GLU A 262 6.71 1.13 -9.74
CA GLU A 262 7.56 0.85 -8.57
C GLU A 262 6.70 0.47 -7.35
N ALA A 263 6.28 -0.80 -7.25
CA ALA A 263 5.51 -1.32 -6.10
C ALA A 263 6.32 -1.50 -4.80
N GLY A 264 7.48 -0.85 -4.68
CA GLY A 264 8.41 -1.02 -3.55
C GLY A 264 7.80 -0.64 -2.20
N ALA A 265 7.29 0.59 -2.09
CA ALA A 265 6.70 1.10 -0.86
C ALA A 265 5.51 0.26 -0.33
N PRO A 266 4.49 -0.09 -1.14
CA PRO A 266 3.41 -0.93 -0.63
C PRO A 266 3.89 -2.36 -0.30
N LEU A 267 4.88 -2.91 -1.02
CA LEU A 267 5.50 -4.18 -0.62
C LEU A 267 6.29 -4.08 0.69
N ASP A 268 6.94 -2.95 0.99
CA ASP A 268 7.61 -2.76 2.28
C ASP A 268 6.60 -2.83 3.42
N ILE A 269 5.42 -2.24 3.23
CA ILE A 269 4.31 -2.32 4.18
C ILE A 269 3.81 -3.76 4.31
N VAL A 270 3.59 -4.50 3.21
CA VAL A 270 3.17 -5.91 3.25
C VAL A 270 4.15 -6.74 4.09
N PHE A 271 5.44 -6.66 3.78
CA PHE A 271 6.47 -7.46 4.47
C PHE A 271 6.72 -6.98 5.91
N HIS A 272 6.52 -5.71 6.21
CA HIS A 272 6.57 -5.22 7.58
C HIS A 272 5.37 -5.72 8.40
N SER A 273 4.17 -5.69 7.83
CA SER A 273 2.92 -6.05 8.48
C SER A 273 2.79 -7.57 8.71
N ILE A 274 3.24 -8.38 7.75
CA ILE A 274 3.20 -9.86 7.89
C ILE A 274 4.18 -10.39 8.95
N LYS A 275 5.24 -9.63 9.24
CA LYS A 275 6.23 -9.94 10.30
C LYS A 275 5.69 -9.68 11.71
N GLN A 276 4.60 -8.92 11.83
CA GLN A 276 4.03 -8.58 13.13
C GLN A 276 3.37 -9.82 13.76
N GLU A 277 3.38 -9.89 15.09
CA GLU A 277 2.70 -10.94 15.85
C GLU A 277 1.17 -10.76 15.84
N ASP A 278 0.72 -9.51 15.72
CA ASP A 278 -0.67 -9.12 15.66
C ASP A 278 -1.38 -9.68 14.42
N ARG A 279 -2.52 -10.35 14.64
CA ARG A 279 -3.29 -11.00 13.58
C ARG A 279 -3.92 -9.99 12.62
N GLU A 280 -4.42 -8.86 13.11
CA GLU A 280 -5.08 -7.84 12.28
C GLU A 280 -4.06 -7.18 11.34
N ARG A 281 -2.83 -6.94 11.82
CA ARG A 281 -1.73 -6.44 10.99
C ARG A 281 -1.35 -7.42 9.88
N ARG A 282 -1.28 -8.71 10.19
CA ARG A 282 -1.07 -9.75 9.17
C ARG A 282 -2.22 -9.77 8.15
N GLU A 283 -3.46 -9.66 8.61
CA GLU A 283 -4.63 -9.59 7.73
C GLU A 283 -4.60 -8.36 6.81
N MET A 284 -4.22 -7.19 7.33
CA MET A 284 -4.02 -5.99 6.52
C MET A 284 -2.94 -6.18 5.44
N ALA A 285 -1.87 -6.93 5.75
CA ALA A 285 -0.84 -7.29 4.77
C ALA A 285 -1.42 -8.11 3.60
N ILE A 286 -2.25 -9.10 3.92
CA ILE A 286 -2.92 -9.97 2.94
C ILE A 286 -3.92 -9.18 2.09
N ARG A 287 -4.70 -8.29 2.72
CA ARG A 287 -5.63 -7.39 2.02
C ARG A 287 -4.89 -6.49 1.03
N LEU A 288 -3.82 -5.83 1.47
CA LEU A 288 -2.98 -5.00 0.57
C LEU A 288 -2.40 -5.82 -0.58
N LEU A 289 -1.83 -6.99 -0.29
CA LEU A 289 -1.24 -7.83 -1.32
C LEU A 289 -2.30 -8.30 -2.33
N THR A 290 -3.51 -8.64 -1.88
CA THR A 290 -4.63 -9.01 -2.75
C THR A 290 -5.00 -7.86 -3.68
N LEU A 291 -5.09 -6.63 -3.18
CA LEU A 291 -5.35 -5.44 -3.99
C LEU A 291 -4.25 -5.23 -5.05
N LEU A 292 -2.98 -5.40 -4.69
CA LEU A 292 -1.85 -5.28 -5.62
C LEU A 292 -1.86 -6.39 -6.69
N ILE A 293 -2.26 -7.60 -6.33
CA ILE A 293 -2.44 -8.71 -7.30
C ILE A 293 -3.58 -8.37 -8.27
N ASN A 294 -4.70 -7.86 -7.75
CA ASN A 294 -5.81 -7.45 -8.60
C ASN A 294 -5.42 -6.30 -9.56
N LEU A 295 -4.50 -5.42 -9.18
CA LEU A 295 -3.93 -4.44 -10.13
C LEU A 295 -3.25 -5.11 -11.32
N THR A 296 -2.67 -6.31 -11.21
CA THR A 296 -2.05 -7.00 -12.35
C THR A 296 -3.06 -7.47 -13.40
N LEU A 297 -4.36 -7.45 -13.08
CA LEU A 297 -5.44 -7.65 -14.04
C LEU A 297 -5.64 -6.41 -14.92
N SER A 298 -5.15 -5.25 -14.48
CA SER A 298 -5.15 -4.05 -15.30
C SER A 298 -4.03 -4.14 -16.34
N GLY A 299 -4.31 -3.69 -17.56
CA GLY A 299 -3.26 -3.49 -18.57
C GLY A 299 -2.26 -2.38 -18.22
N PHE A 300 -2.49 -1.65 -17.12
CA PHE A 300 -1.65 -0.54 -16.68
C PHE A 300 -0.50 -0.99 -15.78
N PHE A 301 -0.63 -2.11 -15.05
CA PHE A 301 0.34 -2.54 -14.03
C PHE A 301 1.05 -3.83 -14.46
N ASP A 302 2.39 -3.81 -14.53
CA ASP A 302 3.21 -4.93 -15.00
C ASP A 302 3.24 -6.09 -13.99
N GLY A 303 2.33 -7.05 -14.20
CA GLY A 303 2.23 -8.28 -13.41
C GLY A 303 3.54 -9.09 -13.35
N PRO A 304 4.19 -9.41 -14.49
CA PRO A 304 5.47 -10.13 -14.49
C PRO A 304 6.59 -9.45 -13.69
N MET A 305 6.71 -8.12 -13.75
CA MET A 305 7.68 -7.35 -12.97
C MET A 305 7.31 -7.33 -11.49
N PHE A 306 6.03 -7.17 -11.17
CA PHE A 306 5.53 -7.25 -9.80
C PHE A 306 5.82 -8.62 -9.17
N ALA A 307 5.50 -9.70 -9.89
CA ALA A 307 5.84 -11.06 -9.48
C ALA A 307 7.35 -11.26 -9.30
N ALA A 308 8.20 -10.66 -10.15
CA ALA A 308 9.65 -10.68 -9.98
C ALA A 308 10.10 -10.04 -8.66
N THR A 309 9.54 -8.87 -8.37
CA THR A 309 9.86 -8.07 -7.19
C THR A 309 9.44 -8.80 -5.92
N LEU A 310 8.22 -9.37 -5.93
CA LEU A 310 7.73 -10.18 -4.82
C LEU A 310 8.59 -11.43 -4.62
N THR A 311 8.91 -12.16 -5.69
CA THR A 311 9.78 -13.35 -5.65
C THR A 311 11.14 -13.02 -5.03
N THR A 312 11.77 -11.91 -5.44
CA THR A 312 13.06 -11.45 -4.89
C THR A 312 12.99 -11.22 -3.37
N ARG A 313 11.87 -10.71 -2.86
CA ARG A 313 11.67 -10.51 -1.40
C ARG A 313 11.36 -11.81 -0.67
N LEU A 314 10.64 -12.74 -1.30
CA LEU A 314 10.40 -14.07 -0.73
C LEU A 314 11.71 -14.84 -0.53
N TYR A 315 12.69 -14.68 -1.44
CA TYR A 315 14.01 -15.29 -1.31
C TYR A 315 14.79 -14.85 -0.06
N THR A 316 14.57 -13.63 0.41
CA THR A 316 15.25 -13.08 1.59
C THR A 316 14.38 -13.15 2.84
N SER A 317 13.17 -13.73 2.74
CA SER A 317 12.22 -13.81 3.85
C SER A 317 12.34 -15.10 4.63
N SER A 318 11.91 -15.09 5.90
CA SER A 318 11.83 -16.30 6.71
C SER A 318 10.73 -17.25 6.19
N PRO A 319 10.86 -18.55 6.44
CA PRO A 319 9.86 -19.54 6.02
C PRO A 319 8.45 -19.23 6.52
N GLN A 320 8.33 -18.72 7.75
CA GLN A 320 7.04 -18.35 8.35
C GLN A 320 6.37 -17.21 7.60
N ILE A 321 7.14 -16.22 7.12
CA ILE A 321 6.59 -15.13 6.30
C ILE A 321 6.05 -15.68 4.98
N VAL A 322 6.83 -16.55 4.32
CA VAL A 322 6.42 -17.18 3.05
C VAL A 322 5.16 -17.99 3.26
N GLN A 323 5.09 -18.80 4.32
CA GLN A 323 3.92 -19.59 4.67
C GLN A 323 2.70 -18.71 4.95
N ASN A 324 2.81 -17.73 5.85
CA ASN A 324 1.71 -16.83 6.19
C ASN A 324 1.15 -16.09 4.97
N LEU A 325 2.04 -15.65 4.06
CA LEU A 325 1.65 -14.98 2.82
C LEU A 325 0.94 -15.94 1.85
N MET A 326 1.48 -17.14 1.64
CA MET A 326 0.90 -18.11 0.72
C MET A 326 -0.43 -18.70 1.24
N GLU A 327 -0.59 -18.90 2.54
CA GLU A 327 -1.82 -19.44 3.13
C GLU A 327 -2.90 -18.37 3.31
N GLY A 328 -2.52 -17.12 3.62
CA GLY A 328 -3.48 -16.04 3.86
C GLY A 328 -4.20 -15.54 2.60
N LEU A 329 -3.59 -15.68 1.43
CA LEU A 329 -4.13 -15.15 0.18
C LEU A 329 -5.48 -15.82 -0.22
N PRO A 330 -6.48 -15.04 -0.69
CA PRO A 330 -7.77 -15.58 -1.12
C PRO A 330 -7.66 -16.60 -2.26
N LYS A 331 -8.59 -17.56 -2.29
CA LYS A 331 -8.66 -18.62 -3.31
C LYS A 331 -9.49 -18.17 -4.52
N THR A 332 -9.22 -16.98 -5.05
CA THR A 332 -9.86 -16.50 -6.29
C THR A 332 -8.98 -16.86 -7.50
N ILE A 333 -9.58 -17.02 -8.68
CA ILE A 333 -8.84 -17.36 -9.91
C ILE A 333 -7.64 -16.41 -10.15
N PRO A 334 -7.80 -15.07 -10.13
CA PRO A 334 -6.67 -14.14 -10.28
C PRO A 334 -5.52 -14.36 -9.29
N VAL A 335 -5.86 -14.56 -8.02
CA VAL A 335 -4.88 -14.71 -6.95
C VAL A 335 -4.17 -16.05 -7.05
N LEU A 336 -4.88 -17.14 -7.37
CA LEU A 336 -4.27 -18.46 -7.57
C LEU A 336 -3.34 -18.47 -8.77
N THR A 337 -3.76 -17.90 -9.91
CA THR A 337 -2.89 -17.76 -11.10
C THR A 337 -1.64 -16.95 -10.79
N PHE A 338 -1.78 -15.85 -10.05
CA PHE A 338 -0.62 -15.06 -9.61
C PHE A 338 0.30 -15.85 -8.65
N LYS A 339 -0.27 -16.56 -7.67
CA LYS A 339 0.50 -17.43 -6.74
C LYS A 339 1.30 -18.49 -7.50
N ILE A 340 0.67 -19.16 -8.47
CA ILE A 340 1.34 -20.14 -9.34
C ILE A 340 2.51 -19.47 -10.06
N SER A 341 2.28 -18.32 -10.71
CA SER A 341 3.34 -17.58 -11.42
C SER A 341 4.52 -17.21 -10.51
N VAL A 342 4.25 -16.74 -9.28
CA VAL A 342 5.29 -16.43 -8.28
C VAL A 342 6.05 -17.69 -7.87
N CYS A 343 5.35 -18.79 -7.61
CA CYS A 343 6.00 -20.04 -7.22
C CYS A 343 6.84 -20.63 -8.36
N GLN A 344 6.35 -20.60 -9.61
CA GLN A 344 7.12 -21.01 -10.78
C GLN A 344 8.38 -20.17 -10.90
N LYS A 345 8.28 -18.84 -10.78
CA LYS A 345 9.43 -17.93 -10.86
C LYS A 345 10.44 -18.20 -9.74
N PHE A 346 9.97 -18.48 -8.53
CA PHE A 346 10.80 -18.85 -7.38
C PHE A 346 11.49 -20.22 -7.56
N LEU A 347 10.83 -21.22 -8.14
CA LEU A 347 11.46 -22.52 -8.36
C LEU A 347 12.43 -22.46 -9.54
N SER A 348 12.04 -21.81 -10.65
CA SER A 348 12.88 -21.67 -11.85
C SER A 348 14.12 -20.81 -11.64
N SER A 349 14.08 -19.78 -10.79
CA SER A 349 15.26 -18.92 -10.57
C SER A 349 16.32 -19.63 -9.71
N SER A 350 15.90 -20.55 -8.83
CA SER A 350 16.82 -21.30 -7.95
C SER A 350 17.73 -22.27 -8.71
N SER A 351 17.26 -22.85 -9.83
CA SER A 351 18.07 -23.77 -10.63
C SER A 351 19.18 -23.07 -11.43
N SER A 352 19.02 -21.77 -11.69
CA SER A 352 19.95 -20.97 -12.52
C SER A 352 21.14 -20.37 -11.76
N LEU A 353 21.07 -20.33 -10.42
CA LEU A 353 22.08 -19.65 -9.60
C LEU A 353 23.41 -20.40 -9.48
N ASP A 354 23.46 -21.68 -9.88
CA ASP A 354 24.62 -22.55 -9.64
C ASP A 354 25.59 -22.69 -10.83
N GLY A 355 25.36 -21.99 -11.96
CA GLY A 355 26.20 -22.20 -13.16
C GLY A 355 26.38 -21.02 -14.14
N GLY A 356 25.77 -19.86 -13.92
CA GLY A 356 25.75 -18.80 -14.93
C GLY A 356 26.54 -17.55 -14.53
N THR A 357 27.67 -17.30 -15.21
CA THR A 357 28.29 -15.97 -15.28
C THR A 357 27.21 -14.91 -15.50
N LYS A 358 26.99 -14.03 -14.51
CA LYS A 358 26.04 -12.90 -14.63
C LYS A 358 26.25 -12.25 -16.01
N PRO A 359 25.21 -12.06 -16.84
CA PRO A 359 25.34 -11.32 -18.08
C PRO A 359 25.78 -9.91 -17.71
N ARG A 360 27.09 -9.66 -17.78
CA ARG A 360 27.67 -8.35 -17.57
C ARG A 360 27.01 -7.44 -18.62
N PRO A 361 26.32 -6.37 -18.22
CA PRO A 361 25.71 -5.46 -19.18
C PRO A 361 26.82 -5.00 -20.12
N ARG A 362 26.81 -5.50 -21.36
CA ARG A 362 27.78 -5.07 -22.36
C ARG A 362 27.47 -3.60 -22.60
N PRO A 363 28.43 -2.68 -22.39
CA PRO A 363 28.21 -1.28 -22.69
C PRO A 363 27.86 -1.18 -24.17
N LEU A 364 26.59 -0.87 -24.45
CA LEU A 364 26.15 -0.53 -25.79
C LEU A 364 26.88 0.78 -26.14
N LEU A 365 27.88 0.66 -27.01
CA LEU A 365 28.53 1.79 -27.67
C LEU A 365 27.43 2.65 -28.29
N ARG A 366 27.17 3.81 -27.66
CA ARG A 366 26.32 4.87 -28.18
C ARG A 366 26.87 5.26 -29.55
N ARG A 367 26.30 4.70 -30.61
CA ARG A 367 26.54 5.18 -31.98
C ARG A 367 25.99 6.59 -32.03
N GLY A 368 26.89 7.57 -32.22
CA GLY A 368 26.54 8.97 -32.36
C GLY A 368 25.48 9.14 -33.45
N SER A 369 24.31 9.63 -33.05
CA SER A 369 23.27 10.04 -33.98
C SER A 369 23.78 11.28 -34.70
N ARG A 370 24.14 11.08 -35.97
CA ARG A 370 24.48 12.14 -36.90
C ARG A 370 23.18 12.89 -37.19
N ARG A 371 23.12 14.13 -36.74
CA ARG A 371 22.12 15.13 -37.14
C ARG A 371 22.09 15.16 -38.66
N ASP A 372 20.97 14.77 -39.25
CA ASP A 372 20.64 15.20 -40.60
C ASP A 372 19.19 15.68 -40.64
N SER A 373 19.07 16.83 -41.26
CA SER A 373 17.90 17.67 -41.37
C SER A 373 16.93 17.11 -42.41
N GLY A 374 15.63 17.18 -42.13
CA GLY A 374 14.62 16.87 -43.15
C GLY A 374 13.22 16.94 -42.60
N ALA A 375 12.59 18.11 -42.78
CA ALA A 375 11.17 18.32 -42.54
C ALA A 375 10.32 17.31 -43.31
N MET A 376 9.24 16.82 -42.69
CA MET A 376 7.89 16.92 -43.23
C MET A 376 6.88 16.52 -42.15
N SER A 377 6.01 17.49 -41.84
CA SER A 377 4.82 17.35 -41.02
C SER A 377 3.90 16.32 -41.67
N SER A 378 3.65 15.20 -41.01
CA SER A 378 2.52 14.32 -41.31
C SER A 378 1.87 13.93 -39.99
N THR A 379 0.66 14.45 -39.81
CA THR A 379 -0.33 14.04 -38.82
C THR A 379 -0.58 12.55 -38.99
N THR A 380 0.10 11.75 -38.16
CA THR A 380 -0.21 10.33 -38.00
C THR A 380 -1.05 10.23 -36.75
N ASP A 381 -2.33 9.92 -36.95
CA ASP A 381 -3.21 9.44 -35.90
C ASP A 381 -2.51 8.27 -35.22
N ILE A 382 -2.09 8.49 -33.97
CA ILE A 382 -1.57 7.45 -33.11
C ILE A 382 -2.79 6.61 -32.76
N ASP A 383 -2.99 5.57 -33.57
CA ASP A 383 -3.92 4.49 -33.30
C ASP A 383 -3.42 3.80 -32.03
N VAL A 384 -3.93 4.26 -30.88
CA VAL A 384 -3.63 3.74 -29.55
C VAL A 384 -4.16 2.32 -29.53
N ARG A 385 -3.28 1.39 -29.94
CA ARG A 385 -3.47 -0.05 -29.73
C ARG A 385 -3.72 -0.23 -28.24
N THR A 386 -4.98 -0.40 -27.87
CA THR A 386 -5.40 -1.09 -26.65
C THR A 386 -4.52 -2.32 -26.54
N GLY A 387 -3.51 -2.25 -25.67
CA GLY A 387 -2.56 -3.31 -25.48
C GLY A 387 -3.36 -4.56 -25.19
N SER A 388 -3.19 -5.58 -26.04
CA SER A 388 -3.75 -6.91 -25.81
C SER A 388 -3.35 -7.30 -24.39
N SER A 389 -4.31 -7.26 -23.48
CA SER A 389 -4.13 -7.67 -22.09
C SER A 389 -3.74 -9.14 -22.17
N LEU A 390 -2.44 -9.41 -22.13
CA LEU A 390 -1.88 -10.75 -22.13
C LEU A 390 -2.48 -11.45 -20.91
N ARG A 391 -3.55 -12.21 -21.12
CA ARG A 391 -4.09 -13.07 -20.08
C ARG A 391 -2.91 -13.95 -19.64
N PRO A 392 -2.56 -13.97 -18.35
CA PRO A 392 -1.45 -14.77 -17.89
C PRO A 392 -1.69 -16.22 -18.32
N THR A 393 -0.76 -16.77 -19.10
CA THR A 393 -0.82 -18.16 -19.55
C THR A 393 -0.82 -19.04 -18.30
N ILE A 394 -1.88 -19.83 -18.14
CA ILE A 394 -1.98 -20.77 -17.02
C ILE A 394 -0.92 -21.85 -17.25
N ALA A 395 -0.19 -22.19 -16.18
CA ALA A 395 0.80 -23.26 -16.20
C ALA A 395 0.17 -24.58 -16.62
N THR A 396 0.89 -25.41 -17.37
CA THR A 396 0.43 -26.78 -17.65
C THR A 396 0.78 -27.72 -16.50
N CYS A 397 0.06 -28.84 -16.38
CA CYS A 397 0.30 -29.88 -15.37
C CYS A 397 1.75 -30.39 -15.47
N SER A 398 2.23 -30.62 -16.69
CA SER A 398 3.60 -31.06 -16.95
C SER A 398 4.66 -30.05 -16.47
N GLU A 399 4.45 -28.75 -16.69
CA GLU A 399 5.33 -27.69 -16.19
C GLU A 399 5.37 -27.68 -14.66
N VAL A 400 4.20 -27.79 -14.02
CA VAL A 400 4.10 -27.84 -12.55
C VAL A 400 4.84 -29.06 -12.01
N PHE A 401 4.65 -30.24 -12.60
CA PHE A 401 5.31 -31.48 -12.15
C PHE A 401 6.82 -31.45 -12.37
N GLN A 402 7.29 -30.86 -13.47
CA GLN A 402 8.72 -30.66 -13.70
C GLN A 402 9.34 -29.74 -12.64
N LEU A 403 8.66 -28.66 -12.27
CA LEU A 403 9.12 -27.74 -11.23
C LEU A 403 9.10 -28.38 -9.83
N LEU A 404 8.11 -29.22 -9.54
CA LEU A 404 8.04 -29.96 -8.28
C LEU A 404 9.14 -31.02 -8.18
N SER A 405 9.40 -31.74 -9.28
CA SER A 405 10.42 -32.80 -9.33
C SER A 405 11.85 -32.27 -9.50
N GLY A 406 12.00 -30.96 -9.76
CA GLY A 406 13.30 -30.30 -9.88
C GLY A 406 14.17 -30.55 -8.66
N ASP A 407 15.37 -31.07 -8.91
CA ASP A 407 16.38 -31.33 -7.90
C ASP A 407 17.02 -29.99 -7.47
N HIS A 408 16.34 -29.30 -6.56
CA HIS A 408 16.89 -28.11 -5.88
C HIS A 408 17.84 -28.62 -4.81
N LYS A 409 18.97 -29.19 -5.26
CA LYS A 409 19.99 -29.78 -4.41
C LYS A 409 20.24 -28.84 -3.25
N SER A 410 19.93 -29.37 -2.07
CA SER A 410 19.97 -28.73 -0.78
C SER A 410 21.26 -27.94 -0.65
N GLN A 411 21.15 -26.61 -0.83
CA GLN A 411 22.05 -25.69 -0.15
C GLN A 411 21.96 -26.07 1.31
N THR A 412 22.98 -26.79 1.76
CA THR A 412 23.02 -27.60 2.99
C THR A 412 23.18 -26.72 4.24
N SER A 413 22.96 -25.41 4.10
CA SER A 413 22.74 -24.49 5.19
C SER A 413 21.28 -24.55 5.64
N ALA A 414 21.02 -24.27 6.92
CA ALA A 414 19.72 -24.33 7.61
C ALA A 414 18.57 -23.45 7.03
N SER A 415 18.62 -23.06 5.74
CA SER A 415 17.67 -22.21 5.02
C SER A 415 16.85 -22.95 3.93
N ALA A 416 16.82 -24.29 3.93
CA ALA A 416 15.97 -25.11 3.05
C ALA A 416 14.42 -24.99 3.21
N PRO A 417 13.83 -24.53 4.34
CA PRO A 417 12.37 -24.57 4.52
C PRO A 417 11.49 -23.75 3.54
N PRO A 418 11.96 -22.62 2.95
CA PRO A 418 11.15 -21.87 2.00
C PRO A 418 10.83 -22.67 0.72
N VAL A 419 11.75 -23.53 0.25
CA VAL A 419 11.57 -24.24 -1.03
C VAL A 419 10.42 -25.25 -0.93
N LEU A 420 10.37 -26.06 0.14
CA LEU A 420 9.26 -27.00 0.36
C LEU A 420 7.92 -26.27 0.54
N THR A 421 7.92 -25.14 1.25
CA THR A 421 6.74 -24.29 1.41
C THR A 421 6.23 -23.78 0.06
N ILE A 422 7.13 -23.35 -0.83
CA ILE A 422 6.79 -22.88 -2.18
C ILE A 422 6.31 -24.03 -3.07
N LYS A 423 6.95 -25.20 -3.04
CA LYS A 423 6.48 -26.40 -3.76
C LYS A 423 5.07 -26.79 -3.31
N TYR A 424 4.84 -26.82 -2.00
CA TYR A 424 3.51 -27.09 -1.43
C TYR A 424 2.48 -26.05 -1.89
N ALA A 425 2.81 -24.76 -1.78
CA ALA A 425 1.93 -23.67 -2.21
C ALA A 425 1.61 -23.74 -3.71
N LEU A 426 2.59 -24.06 -4.56
CA LEU A 426 2.40 -24.25 -6.00
C LEU A 426 1.37 -25.35 -6.27
N LEU A 427 1.58 -26.55 -5.71
CA LEU A 427 0.72 -27.70 -5.96
C LEU A 427 -0.71 -27.47 -5.46
N VAL A 428 -0.86 -26.95 -4.23
CA VAL A 428 -2.18 -26.66 -3.65
C VAL A 428 -2.90 -25.57 -4.43
N SER A 429 -2.21 -24.49 -4.82
CA SER A 429 -2.83 -23.43 -5.61
C SER A 429 -3.18 -23.87 -7.03
N TYR A 430 -2.38 -24.74 -7.64
CA TYR A 430 -2.68 -25.32 -8.94
C TYR A 430 -3.92 -26.21 -8.90
N ALA A 431 -4.00 -27.14 -7.94
CA ALA A 431 -5.16 -28.00 -7.75
C ALA A 431 -6.45 -27.19 -7.47
N GLN A 432 -6.36 -26.16 -6.61
CA GLN A 432 -7.48 -25.26 -6.35
C GLN A 432 -7.91 -24.49 -7.60
N LEU A 433 -6.97 -24.02 -8.41
CA LEU A 433 -7.28 -23.35 -9.67
C LEU A 433 -8.03 -24.32 -10.61
N GLN A 434 -7.54 -25.55 -10.77
CA GLN A 434 -8.17 -26.56 -11.61
C GLN A 434 -9.61 -26.87 -11.18
N GLY A 435 -9.89 -26.90 -9.87
CA GLY A 435 -11.25 -27.10 -9.35
C GLY A 435 -12.19 -25.89 -9.52
N LEU A 436 -11.66 -24.69 -9.80
CA LEU A 436 -12.45 -23.47 -10.03
C LEU A 436 -12.68 -23.19 -11.52
N LEU A 437 -11.88 -23.77 -12.41
CA LEU A 437 -12.00 -23.55 -13.85
C LEU A 437 -13.16 -24.38 -14.43
N PRO A 438 -13.86 -23.87 -15.47
CA PRO A 438 -14.79 -24.66 -16.25
C PRO A 438 -14.12 -25.93 -16.82
N PRO A 439 -14.86 -27.04 -17.04
CA PRO A 439 -14.28 -28.27 -17.56
C PRO A 439 -13.51 -28.13 -18.88
N GLU A 440 -13.86 -27.13 -19.70
CA GLU A 440 -13.23 -26.82 -20.99
C GLU A 440 -11.88 -26.09 -20.84
N GLU A 441 -11.69 -25.35 -19.74
CA GLU A 441 -10.46 -24.61 -19.44
C GLU A 441 -9.54 -25.38 -18.48
N SER A 442 -10.06 -26.43 -17.84
CA SER A 442 -9.29 -27.30 -16.95
C SER A 442 -8.30 -28.16 -17.74
N ASP A 443 -7.11 -28.32 -17.17
CA ASP A 443 -6.02 -29.11 -17.76
C ASP A 443 -6.39 -30.60 -17.72
N SER A 444 -6.50 -31.24 -18.89
CA SER A 444 -6.81 -32.66 -19.00
C SER A 444 -5.74 -33.54 -18.34
N ASP A 445 -4.47 -33.14 -18.45
CA ASP A 445 -3.34 -33.92 -17.93
C ASP A 445 -3.35 -33.92 -16.40
N TRP A 446 -3.94 -32.90 -15.77
CA TRP A 446 -4.15 -32.89 -14.32
C TRP A 446 -5.14 -33.97 -13.87
N LYS A 447 -6.25 -34.15 -14.60
CA LYS A 447 -7.24 -35.20 -14.28
C LYS A 447 -6.65 -36.58 -14.50
N ASP A 448 -5.92 -36.77 -15.59
CA ASP A 448 -5.25 -38.04 -15.88
C ASP A 448 -4.17 -38.36 -14.83
N ALA A 449 -3.43 -37.35 -14.36
CA ALA A 449 -2.45 -37.52 -13.30
C ALA A 449 -3.06 -37.89 -11.94
N LEU A 450 -4.28 -37.44 -11.64
CA LEU A 450 -5.02 -37.82 -10.43
C LEU A 450 -5.44 -39.30 -10.49
N VAL A 451 -5.93 -39.77 -11.63
CA VAL A 451 -6.43 -41.16 -11.80
C VAL A 451 -5.29 -42.17 -11.86
N ASN A 452 -4.19 -41.85 -12.53
CA ASN A 452 -3.12 -42.81 -12.81
C ASN A 452 -1.99 -42.83 -11.77
N ASP A 453 -2.25 -42.42 -10.52
CA ASP A 453 -1.26 -42.28 -9.44
C ASP A 453 -0.07 -41.34 -9.77
N GLY A 454 -0.14 -40.59 -10.88
CA GLY A 454 0.94 -39.70 -11.32
C GLY A 454 1.22 -38.60 -10.30
N LEU A 455 0.17 -37.99 -9.75
CA LEU A 455 0.31 -36.99 -8.70
C LEU A 455 0.94 -37.57 -7.42
N LYS A 456 0.54 -38.79 -7.02
CA LYS A 456 1.09 -39.47 -5.85
C LYS A 456 2.59 -39.69 -6.01
N HIS A 457 3.02 -40.16 -7.18
CA HIS A 457 4.44 -40.35 -7.48
C HIS A 457 5.24 -39.04 -7.40
N VAL A 458 4.69 -37.93 -7.91
CA VAL A 458 5.32 -36.60 -7.80
C VAL A 458 5.42 -36.17 -6.35
N ILE A 459 4.40 -36.40 -5.52
CA ILE A 459 4.42 -36.06 -4.09
C ILE A 459 5.51 -36.86 -3.36
N ASP A 460 5.55 -38.18 -3.55
CA ASP A 460 6.52 -39.08 -2.93
C ASP A 460 7.97 -38.74 -3.32
N THR A 461 8.17 -38.25 -4.54
CA THR A 461 9.50 -37.86 -5.05
C THR A 461 9.91 -36.45 -4.61
N SER A 462 8.95 -35.52 -4.51
CA SER A 462 9.24 -34.09 -4.32
C SER A 462 9.25 -33.66 -2.85
N PHE A 463 8.59 -34.41 -1.98
CA PHE A 463 8.44 -34.10 -0.56
C PHE A 463 8.96 -35.25 0.31
N PRO A 464 9.84 -35.00 1.30
CA PRO A 464 10.30 -36.03 2.22
C PRO A 464 9.13 -36.68 2.95
N SER A 465 9.15 -38.02 3.08
CA SER A 465 8.05 -38.79 3.69
C SER A 465 7.82 -38.45 5.17
N ASP A 466 8.83 -37.92 5.86
CA ASP A 466 8.76 -37.44 7.24
C ASP A 466 8.26 -35.99 7.36
N SER A 467 8.06 -35.29 6.25
CA SER A 467 7.59 -33.91 6.25
C SER A 467 6.09 -33.80 6.49
N THR A 468 5.68 -32.75 7.22
CA THR A 468 4.27 -32.42 7.43
C THR A 468 3.53 -32.12 6.12
N TYR A 469 4.24 -31.58 5.12
CA TYR A 469 3.70 -31.32 3.79
C TYR A 469 3.34 -32.61 3.04
N HIS A 470 4.19 -33.64 3.09
CA HIS A 470 3.90 -34.93 2.46
C HIS A 470 2.64 -35.55 3.05
N THR A 471 2.55 -35.61 4.38
CA THR A 471 1.36 -36.14 5.09
C THR A 471 0.10 -35.36 4.73
N ALA A 472 0.16 -34.02 4.72
CA ALA A 472 -0.97 -33.18 4.35
C ALA A 472 -1.41 -33.38 2.89
N LEU A 473 -0.46 -33.45 1.96
CA LEU A 473 -0.74 -33.69 0.55
C LEU A 473 -1.35 -35.07 0.32
N ALA A 474 -0.85 -36.12 0.97
CA ALA A 474 -1.41 -37.47 0.87
C ALA A 474 -2.90 -37.52 1.26
N ILE A 475 -3.30 -36.78 2.30
CA ILE A 475 -4.71 -36.67 2.72
C ILE A 475 -5.52 -35.87 1.70
N ILE A 476 -4.99 -34.72 1.26
CA ILE A 476 -5.70 -33.81 0.34
C ILE A 476 -5.89 -34.45 -1.04
N THR A 477 -4.94 -35.22 -1.54
CA THR A 477 -5.05 -35.90 -2.84
C THR A 477 -6.23 -36.88 -2.87
N GLN A 478 -6.52 -37.56 -1.75
CA GLN A 478 -7.70 -38.42 -1.65
C GLN A 478 -9.01 -37.62 -1.76
N LEU A 479 -9.03 -36.38 -1.25
CA LEU A 479 -10.19 -35.50 -1.39
C LEU A 479 -10.35 -35.01 -2.83
N TRP A 480 -9.26 -34.67 -3.53
CA TRP A 480 -9.31 -34.25 -4.93
C TRP A 480 -9.74 -35.37 -5.88
N LEU A 481 -9.45 -36.64 -5.55
CA LEU A 481 -9.92 -37.78 -6.35
C LEU A 481 -11.45 -38.00 -6.21
N ALA A 482 -12.03 -37.58 -5.08
CA ALA A 482 -13.44 -37.78 -4.79
C ALA A 482 -14.37 -36.70 -5.38
N THR A 483 -13.81 -35.56 -5.78
CA THR A 483 -14.51 -34.43 -6.41
C THR A 483 -14.39 -34.49 -7.92
#